data_AF-A0A4W5PRP8-F1
#
_entry.id   AF-A0A4W5PRP8-F1
#
_cell.length_a   1.000
_cell.length_b   1.000
_cell.length_c   1.000
_cell.angle_alpha   90.00
_cell.angle_beta   90.00
_cell.angle_gamma   90.00
#
_symmetry.space_group_name_H-M   'P 1'
#
loop_
_entity.id
_entity.type
_entity.pdbx_description
1 polymer ?
#
loop_
_entity_poly.entity_id
_entity_poly.type
_entity_poly.pdbx_seq_one_letter_code
_entity_poly.pdbx_strand_id
1 'polypeptide(L)'
;NTGVLLKTDIRVARRAGADPQIEELNVGEAAEPQGRGTGATVTDIDGDGELDLLVAHGESASQPISVFKVTQGSSNHWLRVIPRTRFGSFARGARVTAYTNQSGALTRIIDGGSGYLCEMEPVAHFGLGKDEVTVVEVYWPDGRSVARPLQPGDMNSVMEIGYPKEGEESVLTPESQCGEGFFVKNGRCAGM
;
A
#
# COMPACT_ATOMS: atom_id res chain seq x y z
N ASN A 1 2.56 -34.66 -17.18
CA ASN A 1 2.50 -33.70 -16.06
C ASN A 1 1.86 -32.41 -16.57
N THR A 2 0.54 -32.36 -16.56
CA THR A 2 -0.25 -31.21 -17.02
C THR A 2 -0.25 -30.16 -15.92
N GLY A 3 0.71 -29.23 -16.00
CA GLY A 3 0.67 -28.01 -15.20
C GLY A 3 -0.47 -27.14 -15.70
N VAL A 4 -1.43 -26.86 -14.82
CA VAL A 4 -2.41 -25.80 -15.04
C VAL A 4 -1.65 -24.48 -14.89
N LEU A 5 -1.26 -23.87 -16.00
CA LEU A 5 -0.85 -22.46 -16.03
C LEU A 5 -2.13 -21.64 -15.82
N LEU A 6 -2.36 -21.18 -14.59
CA LEU A 6 -3.32 -20.10 -14.32
C LEU A 6 -2.70 -18.82 -14.89
N LYS A 7 -2.90 -18.59 -16.18
CA LYS A 7 -2.57 -17.33 -16.84
C LYS A 7 -3.80 -16.43 -16.73
N THR A 8 -4.13 -16.01 -15.51
CA THR A 8 -5.26 -15.11 -15.28
C THR A 8 -4.72 -13.79 -14.79
N ASP A 9 -4.61 -12.85 -15.72
CA ASP A 9 -4.32 -11.48 -15.40
C ASP A 9 -5.63 -10.83 -14.95
N ILE A 10 -5.77 -10.60 -13.63
CA ILE A 10 -7.04 -10.17 -13.05
C ILE A 10 -6.95 -8.78 -12.45
N ARG A 11 -7.99 -7.97 -12.67
CA ARG A 11 -8.29 -6.80 -11.86
C ARG A 11 -9.22 -7.21 -10.74
N VAL A 12 -8.84 -6.89 -9.51
CA VAL A 12 -9.70 -7.06 -8.34
C VAL A 12 -10.14 -5.67 -7.89
N ALA A 13 -11.43 -5.38 -7.99
CA ALA A 13 -12.04 -4.15 -7.49
C ALA A 13 -12.87 -4.43 -6.25
N ARG A 14 -12.55 -3.74 -5.14
CA ARG A 14 -13.33 -3.86 -3.91
C ARG A 14 -14.72 -3.22 -4.10
N ARG A 15 -15.74 -3.85 -3.51
CA ARG A 15 -17.09 -3.29 -3.40
C ARG A 15 -17.52 -3.30 -1.93
N ALA A 16 -18.03 -2.18 -1.43
CA ALA A 16 -18.53 -2.12 -0.05
C ALA A 16 -19.74 -3.06 0.11
N GLY A 17 -19.72 -3.90 1.13
CA GLY A 17 -20.82 -4.83 1.45
C GLY A 17 -21.06 -5.94 0.43
N ALA A 18 -20.14 -6.19 -0.49
CA ALA A 18 -20.26 -7.22 -1.52
C ALA A 18 -18.92 -7.89 -1.82
N ASP A 19 -18.98 -9.05 -2.48
CA ASP A 19 -17.79 -9.72 -2.98
C ASP A 19 -17.01 -8.81 -3.95
N PRO A 20 -15.67 -8.93 -3.96
CA PRO A 20 -14.86 -8.16 -4.90
C PRO A 20 -15.24 -8.54 -6.33
N GLN A 21 -15.28 -7.52 -7.20
CA GLN A 21 -15.42 -7.76 -8.63
C GLN A 21 -14.06 -8.20 -9.17
N ILE A 22 -14.04 -9.36 -9.83
CA ILE A 22 -12.88 -9.90 -10.50
C ILE A 22 -13.14 -9.81 -12.00
N GLU A 23 -12.25 -9.14 -12.72
CA GLU A 23 -12.30 -8.98 -14.16
C GLU A 23 -10.99 -9.51 -14.76
N GLU A 24 -11.09 -10.35 -15.78
CA GLU A 24 -9.92 -10.76 -16.56
C GLU A 24 -9.51 -9.62 -17.50
N LEU A 25 -8.24 -9.28 -17.48
CA LEU A 25 -7.68 -8.21 -18.29
C LEU A 25 -6.83 -8.78 -19.42
N ASN A 26 -6.83 -8.08 -20.55
CA ASN A 26 -5.77 -8.24 -21.54
C ASN A 26 -4.59 -7.35 -21.14
N VAL A 27 -3.50 -7.96 -20.69
CA VAL A 27 -2.28 -7.26 -20.24
C VAL A 27 -1.38 -6.78 -21.37
N GLY A 28 -1.72 -7.09 -22.63
CA GLY A 28 -1.00 -6.61 -23.80
C GLY A 28 0.48 -6.98 -23.76
N GLU A 29 1.35 -5.97 -23.87
CA GLU A 29 2.81 -6.16 -23.87
C GLU A 29 3.34 -6.74 -22.56
N ALA A 30 2.66 -6.52 -21.43
CA ALA A 30 3.06 -7.10 -20.15
C ALA A 30 2.87 -8.62 -20.07
N ALA A 31 2.26 -9.25 -21.09
CA ALA A 31 2.21 -10.70 -21.21
C ALA A 31 3.58 -11.35 -21.40
N GLU A 32 4.59 -10.59 -21.85
CA GLU A 32 5.98 -10.99 -22.08
C GLU A 32 6.17 -12.47 -22.44
N PRO A 33 5.62 -12.97 -23.56
CA PRO A 33 5.55 -14.41 -23.84
C PRO A 33 6.93 -15.08 -24.02
N GLN A 34 7.97 -14.29 -24.28
CA GLN A 34 9.38 -14.72 -24.35
C GLN A 34 10.21 -14.23 -23.16
N GLY A 35 9.56 -13.56 -22.20
CA GLY A 35 10.20 -12.98 -21.03
C GLY A 35 10.73 -14.05 -20.09
N ARG A 36 11.95 -13.84 -19.60
CA ARG A 36 12.61 -14.68 -18.60
C ARG A 36 12.54 -14.01 -17.23
N GLY A 37 11.32 -13.65 -16.84
CA GLY A 37 11.03 -12.92 -15.61
C GLY A 37 11.45 -13.75 -14.40
N THR A 38 12.13 -13.10 -13.46
CA THR A 38 12.71 -13.72 -12.27
C THR A 38 12.28 -13.04 -10.99
N GLY A 39 11.92 -11.77 -11.07
CA GLY A 39 11.29 -11.02 -9.99
C GLY A 39 10.47 -9.88 -10.57
N ALA A 40 9.50 -9.42 -9.79
CA ALA A 40 8.68 -8.27 -10.16
C ALA A 40 8.39 -7.41 -8.93
N THR A 41 8.42 -6.10 -9.10
CA THR A 41 8.06 -5.16 -8.04
C THR A 41 7.03 -4.17 -8.55
N VAL A 42 6.16 -3.73 -7.66
CA VAL A 42 5.14 -2.74 -7.91
C VAL A 42 5.48 -1.50 -7.09
N THR A 43 5.58 -0.34 -7.73
CA THR A 43 5.98 0.92 -7.10
C THR A 43 5.50 2.10 -7.94
N ASP A 44 5.29 3.24 -7.31
CA ASP A 44 4.93 4.49 -7.97
C ASP A 44 6.23 5.27 -8.25
N ILE A 45 6.76 5.10 -9.47
CA ILE A 45 8.11 5.52 -9.87
C ILE A 45 8.20 7.04 -10.07
N ASP A 46 7.13 7.64 -10.62
CA ASP A 46 7.06 9.07 -10.95
C ASP A 46 6.27 9.89 -9.92
N GLY A 47 5.70 9.25 -8.90
CA GLY A 47 5.08 9.92 -7.75
C GLY A 47 3.68 10.44 -8.03
N ASP A 48 2.97 9.89 -9.01
CA ASP A 48 1.61 10.30 -9.37
C ASP A 48 0.52 9.51 -8.63
N GLY A 49 0.92 8.49 -7.86
CA GLY A 49 0.06 7.62 -7.07
C GLY A 49 -0.47 6.40 -7.81
N GLU A 50 -0.20 6.29 -9.11
CA GLU A 50 -0.45 5.09 -9.90
C GLU A 50 0.74 4.13 -9.72
N LEU A 51 0.42 2.86 -9.42
CA LEU A 51 1.46 1.87 -9.21
C LEU A 51 1.91 1.28 -10.55
N ASP A 52 3.19 1.44 -10.87
CA ASP A 52 3.85 0.85 -12.02
C ASP A 52 4.37 -0.57 -11.68
N LEU A 53 4.54 -1.40 -12.71
CA LEU A 53 5.12 -2.74 -12.60
C LEU A 53 6.52 -2.75 -13.23
N LEU A 54 7.52 -3.17 -12.46
CA LEU A 54 8.85 -3.49 -12.98
C LEU A 54 9.05 -5.00 -12.94
N VAL A 55 9.55 -5.56 -14.04
CA VAL A 55 9.90 -6.98 -14.14
C VAL A 55 11.40 -7.11 -14.41
N ALA A 56 12.09 -7.77 -13.50
CA ALA A 56 13.49 -8.13 -13.64
C ALA A 56 13.62 -9.49 -14.34
N HIS A 57 14.52 -9.54 -15.31
CA HIS A 57 14.93 -10.75 -16.01
C HIS A 57 16.40 -11.00 -15.73
N GLY A 58 16.90 -12.22 -15.96
CA GLY A 58 18.35 -12.41 -15.96
C GLY A 58 18.89 -13.75 -15.48
N GLU A 59 18.10 -14.56 -14.77
CA GLU A 59 18.60 -15.82 -14.19
C GLU A 59 19.03 -16.82 -15.27
N SER A 60 18.26 -16.93 -16.36
CA SER A 60 18.53 -17.89 -17.44
C SER A 60 19.27 -17.30 -18.64
N ALA A 61 19.19 -15.99 -18.86
CA ALA A 61 19.87 -15.27 -19.95
C ALA A 61 19.78 -13.75 -19.71
N SER A 62 20.72 -12.99 -20.28
CA SER A 62 20.65 -11.53 -20.26
C SER A 62 19.42 -11.02 -21.01
N GLN A 63 18.61 -10.20 -20.34
CA GLN A 63 17.45 -9.51 -20.89
C GLN A 63 17.26 -8.19 -20.09
N PRO A 64 16.88 -7.08 -20.74
CA PRO A 64 16.64 -5.81 -20.04
C PRO A 64 15.46 -5.89 -19.09
N ILE A 65 15.46 -5.06 -18.04
CA ILE A 65 14.30 -4.85 -17.16
C ILE A 65 13.15 -4.25 -17.98
N SER A 66 11.95 -4.78 -17.77
CA SER A 66 10.72 -4.22 -18.33
C SER A 66 10.04 -3.32 -17.31
N VAL A 67 9.49 -2.20 -17.79
CA VAL A 67 8.73 -1.23 -16.98
C VAL A 67 7.39 -1.02 -17.65
N PHE A 68 6.31 -1.32 -16.94
CA PHE A 68 4.94 -1.15 -17.39
C PHE A 68 4.30 -0.06 -16.53
N LYS A 69 4.14 1.12 -17.12
CA LYS A 69 3.48 2.24 -16.46
C LYS A 69 1.97 2.18 -16.66
N VAL A 70 1.23 2.54 -15.63
CA VAL A 70 -0.18 2.83 -15.79
C VAL A 70 -0.29 4.21 -16.45
N THR A 71 -1.11 4.31 -17.50
CA THR A 71 -1.27 5.57 -18.27
C THR A 71 -2.73 5.97 -18.44
N GLN A 72 -3.64 5.24 -17.79
CA GLN A 72 -5.07 5.47 -17.95
C GLN A 72 -5.51 6.75 -17.24
N GLY A 73 -4.71 7.26 -16.30
CA GLY A 73 -4.99 8.49 -15.55
C GLY A 73 -6.19 8.31 -14.64
N SER A 74 -5.97 8.42 -13.34
CA SER A 74 -7.03 8.26 -12.36
C SER A 74 -7.30 9.59 -11.63
N SER A 75 -8.58 9.93 -11.51
CA SER A 75 -9.04 10.95 -10.56
C SER A 75 -9.28 10.37 -9.17
N ASN A 76 -8.68 9.21 -8.88
CA ASN A 76 -8.87 8.53 -7.61
C ASN A 76 -7.94 9.10 -6.55
N HIS A 77 -8.42 9.02 -5.33
CA HIS A 77 -7.62 9.33 -4.16
C HIS A 77 -6.60 8.24 -3.90
N TRP A 78 -5.46 8.65 -3.40
CA TRP A 78 -4.41 7.75 -2.94
C TRP A 78 -3.68 8.34 -1.74
N LEU A 79 -2.99 7.46 -1.00
CA LEU A 79 -2.10 7.86 0.07
C LEU A 79 -0.94 6.87 0.14
N ARG A 80 0.29 7.37 0.21
CA ARG A 80 1.49 6.57 0.45
C ARG A 80 2.06 6.93 1.81
N VAL A 81 2.30 5.94 2.66
CA VAL A 81 2.86 6.15 4.00
C VAL A 81 4.19 5.43 4.12
N ILE A 82 5.23 6.18 4.47
CA ILE A 82 6.59 5.68 4.68
C ILE A 82 6.90 5.71 6.19
N PRO A 83 6.74 4.58 6.90
CA PRO A 83 7.14 4.52 8.29
C PRO A 83 8.66 4.38 8.39
N ARG A 84 9.27 5.20 9.25
CA ARG A 84 10.71 5.18 9.50
C ARG A 84 11.03 4.48 10.81
N THR A 85 12.22 3.90 10.92
CA THR A 85 12.79 3.43 12.19
C THR A 85 13.37 4.60 12.96
N ARG A 86 13.77 4.36 14.21
CA ARG A 86 14.46 5.35 15.05
C ARG A 86 15.75 5.93 14.45
N PHE A 87 16.33 5.24 13.47
CA PHE A 87 17.56 5.64 12.78
C PHE A 87 17.30 6.13 11.34
N GLY A 88 16.03 6.33 10.95
CA GLY A 88 15.67 6.87 9.63
C GLY A 88 15.62 5.83 8.50
N SER A 89 15.90 4.55 8.76
CA SER A 89 15.68 3.48 7.78
C SER A 89 14.19 3.20 7.59
N PHE A 90 13.82 2.49 6.53
CA PHE A 90 12.44 2.01 6.37
C PHE A 90 12.07 1.00 7.47
N ALA A 91 10.86 1.13 8.04
CA ALA A 91 10.42 0.32 9.15
C ALA A 91 9.80 -1.01 8.70
N ARG A 92 10.65 -1.95 8.25
CA ARG A 92 10.24 -3.33 7.98
C ARG A 92 9.60 -3.96 9.23
N GLY A 93 8.52 -4.69 9.06
CA GLY A 93 7.65 -5.24 10.11
C GLY A 93 6.59 -4.28 10.66
N ALA A 94 6.63 -2.99 10.31
CA ALA A 94 5.61 -2.04 10.76
C ALA A 94 4.25 -2.35 10.11
N ARG A 95 3.19 -2.17 10.89
CA ARG A 95 1.80 -2.21 10.43
C ARG A 95 1.29 -0.78 10.27
N VAL A 96 0.81 -0.45 9.07
CA VAL A 96 0.18 0.84 8.78
C VAL A 96 -1.30 0.61 8.54
N THR A 97 -2.14 1.30 9.29
CA THR A 97 -3.59 1.26 9.17
C THR A 97 -4.10 2.64 8.77
N ALA A 98 -4.78 2.73 7.63
CA ALA A 98 -5.52 3.91 7.21
C ALA A 98 -7.01 3.71 7.53
N TYR A 99 -7.57 4.58 8.36
CA TYR A 99 -8.99 4.61 8.67
C TYR A 99 -9.70 5.55 7.70
N THR A 100 -10.77 5.07 7.07
CA THR A 100 -11.43 5.77 5.96
C THR A 100 -12.85 6.19 6.31
N ASN A 101 -13.38 7.17 5.57
CA ASN A 101 -14.73 7.66 5.75
C ASN A 101 -15.81 6.63 5.37
N GLN A 102 -15.53 5.72 4.44
CA GLN A 102 -16.55 4.80 3.89
C GLN A 102 -16.14 3.32 3.87
N SER A 103 -14.86 3.00 3.85
CA SER A 103 -14.36 1.63 3.64
C SER A 103 -13.84 0.95 4.91
N GLY A 104 -14.00 1.62 6.07
CA GLY A 104 -13.46 1.21 7.37
C GLY A 104 -11.94 1.32 7.43
N ALA A 105 -11.29 0.36 8.12
CA ALA A 105 -9.83 0.31 8.26
C ALA A 105 -9.18 -0.50 7.13
N LEU A 106 -8.17 0.09 6.47
CA LEU A 106 -7.31 -0.54 5.48
C LEU A 106 -5.94 -0.77 6.10
N THR A 107 -5.42 -1.99 6.07
CA THR A 107 -4.12 -2.31 6.67
C THR A 107 -3.09 -2.74 5.63
N ARG A 108 -1.84 -2.31 5.82
CA ARG A 108 -0.65 -2.77 5.10
C ARG A 108 0.44 -3.12 6.10
N ILE A 109 1.21 -4.16 5.78
CA ILE A 109 2.42 -4.51 6.51
C ILE A 109 3.60 -4.14 5.62
N ILE A 110 4.59 -3.47 6.20
CA ILE A 110 5.85 -3.21 5.51
C ILE A 110 6.69 -4.48 5.62
N ASP A 111 6.50 -5.44 4.72
CA ASP A 111 7.34 -6.64 4.68
C ASP A 111 8.71 -6.34 4.05
N GLY A 112 9.65 -7.29 4.09
CA GLY A 112 10.94 -7.21 3.39
C GLY A 112 11.26 -8.45 2.56
N GLY A 113 10.23 -9.16 2.13
CA GLY A 113 10.33 -10.49 1.52
C GLY A 113 9.19 -10.75 0.53
N SER A 114 8.84 -9.74 -0.24
CA SER A 114 7.72 -9.80 -1.18
C SER A 114 8.22 -10.24 -2.56
N GLY A 115 7.82 -11.46 -2.95
CA GLY A 115 8.11 -12.04 -4.27
C GLY A 115 9.34 -12.95 -4.32
N TYR A 116 9.64 -13.47 -5.50
CA TYR A 116 10.82 -14.30 -5.77
C TYR A 116 11.91 -13.42 -6.38
N LEU A 117 13.12 -13.44 -5.82
CA LEU A 117 14.28 -12.65 -6.27
C LEU A 117 14.03 -11.13 -6.39
N CYS A 118 13.03 -10.60 -5.68
CA CYS A 118 12.69 -9.18 -5.62
C CYS A 118 12.19 -8.80 -4.23
N GLU A 119 11.99 -7.50 -4.03
CA GLU A 119 11.38 -6.94 -2.82
C GLU A 119 10.52 -5.75 -3.24
N MET A 120 9.30 -5.66 -2.72
CA MET A 120 8.43 -4.51 -2.93
C MET A 120 8.97 -3.28 -2.19
N GLU A 121 8.61 -2.12 -2.72
CA GLU A 121 8.92 -0.85 -2.08
C GLU A 121 8.40 -0.85 -0.61
N PRO A 122 9.22 -0.43 0.38
CA PRO A 122 8.84 -0.38 1.79
C PRO A 122 7.84 0.75 2.13
N VAL A 123 6.74 0.83 1.39
CA VAL A 123 5.75 1.90 1.48
C VAL A 123 4.36 1.30 1.54
N ALA A 124 3.56 1.76 2.51
CA ALA A 124 2.16 1.42 2.56
C ALA A 124 1.38 2.28 1.56
N HIS A 125 1.10 1.73 0.38
CA HIS A 125 0.24 2.35 -0.62
C HIS A 125 -1.23 1.98 -0.40
N PHE A 126 -2.08 3.00 -0.42
CA PHE A 126 -3.52 2.90 -0.39
C PHE A 126 -4.10 3.59 -1.62
N GLY A 127 -4.64 2.80 -2.56
CA GLY A 127 -5.58 3.30 -3.56
C GLY A 127 -6.98 3.39 -2.95
N LEU A 128 -7.60 4.57 -2.99
CA LEU A 128 -8.80 4.90 -2.20
C LEU A 128 -10.04 5.17 -3.07
N GLY A 129 -9.88 5.25 -4.39
CA GLY A 129 -11.03 5.52 -5.27
C GLY A 129 -11.58 6.92 -5.00
N LYS A 130 -12.79 7.02 -4.42
CA LYS A 130 -13.40 8.29 -4.00
C LYS A 130 -13.47 8.44 -2.48
N ASP A 131 -12.93 7.49 -1.74
CA ASP A 131 -12.86 7.53 -0.29
C ASP A 131 -11.70 8.41 0.19
N GLU A 132 -11.78 8.85 1.44
CA GLU A 132 -10.77 9.69 2.08
C GLU A 132 -10.35 9.07 3.40
N VAL A 133 -9.06 9.23 3.73
CA VAL A 133 -8.49 8.77 4.99
C VAL A 133 -8.68 9.85 6.05
N THR A 134 -9.16 9.48 7.23
CA THR A 134 -9.30 10.37 8.37
C THR A 134 -8.11 10.29 9.32
N VAL A 135 -7.60 9.08 9.55
CA VAL A 135 -6.47 8.82 10.45
C VAL A 135 -5.54 7.77 9.84
N VAL A 136 -4.23 7.99 9.93
CA VAL A 136 -3.23 6.93 9.76
C VAL A 136 -2.67 6.55 11.12
N GLU A 137 -2.66 5.26 11.40
CA GLU A 137 -1.94 4.67 12.54
C GLU A 137 -0.77 3.84 12.03
N VAL A 138 0.40 4.02 12.64
CA VAL A 138 1.58 3.17 12.43
C VAL A 138 1.90 2.46 13.74
N TYR A 139 2.07 1.15 13.67
CA TYR A 139 2.51 0.30 14.77
C TYR A 139 3.84 -0.36 14.41
N TRP A 140 4.83 -0.26 15.28
CA TRP A 140 6.14 -0.88 15.12
C TRP A 140 6.22 -2.22 15.87
N PRO A 141 7.08 -3.16 15.43
CA PRO A 141 7.19 -4.50 16.04
C PRO A 141 7.53 -4.53 17.54
N ASP A 142 8.08 -3.45 18.08
CA ASP A 142 8.44 -3.31 19.49
C ASP A 142 7.29 -2.84 20.38
N GLY A 143 6.09 -2.66 19.82
CA GLY A 143 4.91 -2.24 20.55
C GLY A 143 4.58 -0.76 20.48
N ARG A 144 5.49 0.07 19.97
CA ARG A 144 5.25 1.51 19.83
C ARG A 144 4.29 1.81 18.69
N SER A 145 3.58 2.93 18.79
CA SER A 145 2.69 3.38 17.72
C SER A 145 2.47 4.89 17.72
N VAL A 146 2.04 5.39 16.57
CA VAL A 146 1.69 6.79 16.32
C VAL A 146 0.39 6.79 15.55
N ALA A 147 -0.62 7.52 16.04
CA ALA A 147 -1.83 7.83 15.29
C ALA A 147 -1.84 9.32 14.91
N ARG A 148 -2.06 9.61 13.62
CA ARG A 148 -2.05 10.97 13.06
C ARG A 148 -3.34 11.21 12.26
N PRO A 149 -4.17 12.19 12.64
CA PRO A 149 -5.25 12.68 11.80
C PRO A 149 -4.71 13.32 10.52
N LEU A 150 -5.37 13.06 9.39
CA LEU A 150 -5.03 13.70 8.12
C LEU A 150 -5.38 15.18 8.17
N GLN A 151 -4.51 16.00 7.59
CA GLN A 151 -4.71 17.44 7.40
C GLN A 151 -5.14 17.75 5.96
N PRO A 152 -5.74 18.92 5.70
CA PRO A 152 -6.00 19.38 4.34
C PRO A 152 -4.71 19.36 3.50
N GLY A 153 -4.73 18.63 2.38
CA GLY A 153 -3.58 18.47 1.49
C GLY A 153 -2.71 17.23 1.73
N ASP A 154 -2.96 16.46 2.79
CA ASP A 154 -2.26 15.18 3.00
C ASP A 154 -2.75 14.08 2.02
N MET A 155 -3.96 14.19 1.48
CA MET A 155 -4.48 13.28 0.46
C MET A 155 -3.72 13.44 -0.87
N ASN A 156 -3.58 12.34 -1.62
CA ASN A 156 -2.84 12.27 -2.88
C ASN A 156 -1.37 12.69 -2.71
N SER A 157 -0.76 12.24 -1.62
CA SER A 157 0.61 12.59 -1.27
C SER A 157 1.36 11.42 -0.62
N VAL A 158 2.67 11.62 -0.48
CA VAL A 158 3.56 10.74 0.26
C VAL A 158 3.80 11.33 1.64
N MET A 159 3.43 10.59 2.67
CA MET A 159 3.62 10.95 4.07
C MET A 159 4.72 10.10 4.71
N GLU A 160 5.79 10.73 5.18
CA GLU A 160 6.73 10.06 6.07
C GLU A 160 6.27 10.14 7.53
N ILE A 161 6.26 9.01 8.22
CA ILE A 161 5.95 8.94 9.65
C ILE A 161 7.20 8.46 10.39
N GLY A 162 7.77 9.38 11.16
CA GLY A 162 8.92 9.11 12.01
C GLY A 162 8.59 8.15 13.14
N TYR A 163 9.59 7.39 13.57
CA TYR A 163 9.50 6.60 14.78
C TYR A 163 9.30 7.52 16.01
N PRO A 164 8.36 7.19 16.93
CA PRO A 164 8.05 8.05 18.07
C PRO A 164 9.25 8.22 19.01
N LYS A 165 9.49 9.44 19.49
CA LYS A 165 10.44 9.68 20.57
C LYS A 165 9.87 9.22 21.90
N GLU A 166 10.73 9.07 22.90
CA GLU A 166 10.27 8.74 24.26
C GLU A 166 9.31 9.81 24.79
N GLY A 167 8.12 9.37 25.23
CA GLY A 167 7.05 10.26 25.68
C GLY A 167 6.19 10.88 24.57
N GLU A 168 6.48 10.57 23.30
CA GLU A 168 5.77 11.09 22.12
C GLU A 168 4.86 10.00 21.50
N GLU A 169 4.08 9.31 22.33
CA GLU A 169 2.96 8.54 21.79
C GLU A 169 1.87 9.53 21.38
N SER A 170 1.61 9.66 20.08
CA SER A 170 0.56 10.56 19.61
C SER A 170 -0.81 9.94 19.93
N VAL A 171 -1.49 10.58 20.87
CA VAL A 171 -2.84 10.22 21.33
C VAL A 171 -3.82 11.05 20.52
N LEU A 172 -4.73 10.40 19.79
CA LEU A 172 -5.86 11.07 19.16
C LEU A 172 -6.72 11.76 20.22
N THR A 173 -7.18 12.97 19.92
CA THR A 173 -8.12 13.64 20.81
C THR A 173 -9.50 12.98 20.72
N PRO A 174 -10.36 13.05 21.75
CA PRO A 174 -11.70 12.49 21.69
C PRO A 174 -12.57 13.03 20.55
N GLU A 175 -12.27 14.22 20.03
CA GLU A 175 -12.96 14.83 18.89
C GLU A 175 -12.47 14.31 17.53
N SER A 176 -11.37 13.56 17.50
CA SER A 176 -10.82 13.01 16.25
C SER A 176 -11.78 11.98 15.66
N GLN A 177 -12.07 12.09 14.36
CA GLN A 177 -12.97 11.18 13.67
C GLN A 177 -12.18 10.01 13.09
N CYS A 178 -12.47 8.80 13.54
CA CYS A 178 -11.79 7.58 13.09
C CYS A 178 -12.43 6.95 11.85
N GLY A 179 -13.37 7.62 11.18
CA GLY A 179 -14.08 7.08 10.02
C GLY A 179 -15.18 6.07 10.37
N GLU A 180 -15.73 5.41 9.36
CA GLU A 180 -16.91 4.55 9.51
C GLU A 180 -16.62 3.32 10.39
N GLY A 181 -17.41 3.15 11.46
CA GLY A 181 -17.33 1.96 12.33
C GLY A 181 -16.24 2.01 13.41
N PHE A 182 -15.50 3.13 13.51
CA PHE A 182 -14.43 3.31 14.48
C PHE A 182 -14.61 4.59 15.31
N PHE A 183 -14.17 4.54 16.57
CA PHE A 183 -14.14 5.70 17.47
C PHE A 183 -12.84 5.75 18.26
N VAL A 184 -12.54 6.91 18.83
CA VAL A 184 -11.34 7.08 19.66
C VAL A 184 -11.55 6.38 21.01
N LYS A 185 -10.72 5.37 21.29
CA LYS A 185 -10.63 4.66 22.57
C LYS A 185 -9.18 4.61 23.00
N ASN A 186 -8.89 5.10 24.21
CA ASN A 186 -7.52 5.21 24.73
C ASN A 186 -6.56 5.92 23.75
N GLY A 187 -7.05 6.96 23.06
CA GLY A 187 -6.24 7.74 22.11
C GLY A 187 -5.99 7.09 20.76
N ARG A 188 -6.70 6.00 20.42
CA ARG A 188 -6.53 5.27 19.15
C ARG A 188 -7.88 4.93 18.54
N CYS A 189 -7.90 4.66 17.24
CA CYS A 189 -9.12 4.23 16.56
C CYS A 189 -9.38 2.75 16.85
N ALA A 190 -10.50 2.47 17.51
CA ALA A 190 -10.97 1.13 17.82
C ALA A 190 -12.35 0.90 17.20
N GLY A 191 -12.59 -0.33 16.70
CA GLY A 191 -13.89 -0.72 16.20
C GLY A 191 -14.93 -0.83 17.32
N MET A 192 -16.21 -0.83 16.95
CA MET A 192 -17.32 -1.18 17.85
C MET A 192 -17.16 -2.55 18.49
#